data_AF-A0AAV4GUM2-F1
#
_entry.id   AF-A0AAV4GUM2-F1
#
_cell.length_a   1.000
_cell.length_b   1.000
_cell.length_c   1.000
_cell.angle_alpha   90.00
_cell.angle_beta   90.00
_cell.angle_gamma   90.00
#
_symmetry.space_group_name_H-M   'P 1'
#
loop_
_entity.id
_entity.type
_entity.pdbx_description
1 polymer ?
#
loop_
_entity_poly.entity_id
_entity_poly.type
_entity_poly.pdbx_seq_one_letter_code
_entity_poly.pdbx_strand_id
1 'polypeptide(L)'
;KIQNVAELRALLRRLWFDFYPRSGNSTVLDTSGFEHVMVGEYKSVEKASGLHNWLAFYEKEKKTEEPNINYYGYTCGIEPHRMCAAYDWNGRKKRLSSFFLNVSPAFDLAIYTLCFVMRPGTCHVVVDGQKMDLQTFSKDGHVATAFVHV
;
A
#
# COMPACT_ATOMS: atom_id res chain seq x y z
N LYS A 1 -5.46 -1.70 24.95
CA LYS A 1 -4.18 -0.94 24.88
C LYS A 1 -3.06 -1.95 24.74
N ILE A 2 -2.11 -1.73 23.82
CA ILE A 2 -0.92 -2.57 23.62
C ILE A 2 0.05 -2.28 24.77
N GLN A 3 0.46 -3.30 25.53
CA GLN A 3 1.26 -3.15 26.74
C GLN A 3 2.74 -3.48 26.54
N ASN A 4 3.08 -4.26 25.51
CA ASN A 4 4.44 -4.74 25.29
C ASN A 4 4.70 -5.04 23.81
N VAL A 5 5.97 -5.33 23.50
CA VAL A 5 6.44 -5.62 22.13
C VAL A 5 5.80 -6.90 21.56
N ALA A 6 5.48 -7.90 22.39
CA ALA A 6 4.85 -9.13 21.92
C ALA A 6 3.42 -8.88 21.45
N GLU A 7 2.64 -8.09 22.19
CA GLU A 7 1.30 -7.66 21.78
C GLU A 7 1.34 -6.79 20.52
N LEU A 8 2.31 -5.87 20.40
CA LEU A 8 2.48 -5.07 19.19
C LEU A 8 2.79 -5.96 17.98
N ARG A 9 3.69 -6.93 18.14
CA ARG A 9 4.04 -7.88 17.08
C ARG A 9 2.86 -8.74 16.67
N ALA A 10 2.07 -9.23 17.63
CA ALA A 10 0.87 -10.00 17.36
C ALA A 10 -0.17 -9.16 16.60
N LEU A 11 -0.36 -7.89 17.00
CA LEU A 11 -1.22 -6.96 16.29
C LEU A 11 -0.73 -6.73 14.85
N LEU A 12 0.55 -6.41 14.66
CA LEU A 12 1.12 -6.17 13.33
C LEU A 12 1.01 -7.40 12.43
N ARG A 13 1.27 -8.60 12.97
CA ARG A 13 1.06 -9.87 12.26
C ARG A 13 -0.38 -10.00 11.78
N ARG A 14 -1.33 -9.85 12.70
CA ARG A 14 -2.76 -9.94 12.38
C ARG A 14 -3.17 -8.90 11.34
N LEU A 15 -2.77 -7.63 11.51
CA LEU A 15 -3.22 -6.55 10.62
C LEU A 15 -2.68 -6.67 9.19
N TRP A 16 -1.43 -7.11 9.04
CA TRP A 16 -0.70 -7.01 7.78
C TRP A 16 -0.48 -8.35 7.08
N PHE A 17 -0.40 -9.46 7.81
CA PHE A 17 0.08 -10.74 7.27
C PHE A 17 -0.91 -11.89 7.37
N ASP A 18 -1.99 -11.76 8.14
CA ASP A 18 -3.07 -12.75 8.09
C ASP A 18 -3.78 -12.65 6.73
N PHE A 19 -4.07 -13.80 6.14
CA PHE A 19 -4.78 -13.87 4.88
C PHE A 19 -6.29 -13.67 5.08
N TYR A 20 -6.89 -12.89 4.20
CA TYR A 20 -8.34 -12.68 4.11
C TYR A 20 -8.78 -12.78 2.64
N PRO A 21 -10.09 -12.95 2.34
CA PRO A 21 -10.54 -13.03 0.96
C PRO A 21 -10.44 -11.69 0.23
N ARG A 22 -10.06 -11.66 -1.05
CA ARG A 22 -9.98 -10.37 -1.78
C ARG A 22 -11.34 -9.71 -2.05
N SER A 23 -12.41 -10.49 -2.25
CA SER A 23 -13.77 -9.98 -2.53
C SER A 23 -14.78 -10.42 -1.47
N GLY A 24 -15.92 -9.72 -1.33
CA GLY A 24 -16.96 -10.08 -0.36
C GLY A 24 -17.70 -11.38 -0.69
N ASN A 25 -17.56 -11.88 -1.92
CA ASN A 25 -18.22 -13.08 -2.41
C ASN A 25 -17.28 -14.30 -2.48
N SER A 26 -16.03 -14.16 -2.02
CA SER A 26 -15.04 -15.23 -1.98
C SER A 26 -14.79 -15.67 -0.54
N THR A 27 -14.56 -16.96 -0.35
CA THR A 27 -14.07 -17.54 0.93
C THR A 27 -12.59 -17.93 0.86
N VAL A 28 -11.95 -17.78 -0.31
CA VAL A 28 -10.53 -18.11 -0.51
C VAL A 28 -9.68 -17.03 0.15
N LEU A 29 -8.82 -17.42 1.08
CA LEU A 29 -7.87 -16.53 1.76
C LEU A 29 -6.62 -16.35 0.87
N ASP A 30 -6.65 -15.36 -0.03
CA ASP A 30 -5.67 -15.21 -1.13
C ASP A 30 -4.95 -13.86 -1.17
N THR A 31 -5.10 -13.04 -0.12
CA THR A 31 -4.48 -11.73 -0.01
C THR A 31 -4.23 -11.34 1.44
N SER A 32 -3.25 -10.47 1.65
CA SER A 32 -2.93 -9.83 2.93
C SER A 32 -2.69 -8.33 2.73
N GLY A 33 -2.75 -7.56 3.82
CA GLY A 33 -2.52 -6.12 3.76
C GLY A 33 -1.10 -5.78 3.28
N PHE A 34 -0.12 -6.59 3.68
CA PHE A 34 1.27 -6.45 3.25
C PHE A 34 1.42 -6.71 1.75
N GLU A 35 0.84 -7.79 1.23
CA GLU A 35 0.87 -8.07 -0.20
C GLU A 35 0.21 -6.95 -0.99
N HIS A 36 -0.98 -6.51 -0.58
CA HIS A 36 -1.69 -5.46 -1.28
C HIS A 36 -0.91 -4.13 -1.30
N VAL A 37 -0.46 -3.65 -0.14
CA VAL A 37 0.15 -2.31 -0.01
C VAL A 37 1.61 -2.33 -0.45
N MET A 38 2.40 -3.29 0.03
CA MET A 38 3.85 -3.29 -0.11
C MET A 38 4.33 -4.08 -1.32
N VAL A 39 3.61 -5.10 -1.78
CA VAL A 39 4.04 -5.97 -2.89
C VAL A 39 3.32 -5.67 -4.20
N GLY A 40 2.03 -5.29 -4.12
CA GLY A 40 1.14 -5.16 -5.27
C GLY A 40 0.51 -6.48 -5.69
N GLU A 41 -0.67 -6.38 -6.30
CA GLU A 41 -1.44 -7.54 -6.75
C GLU A 41 -2.08 -7.32 -8.13
N TYR A 42 -2.47 -8.41 -8.78
CA TYR A 42 -3.33 -8.36 -9.95
C TYR A 42 -4.79 -8.42 -9.51
N LYS A 43 -5.58 -7.43 -9.96
CA LYS A 43 -7.02 -7.39 -9.72
C LYS A 43 -7.79 -8.18 -10.75
N SER A 44 -7.31 -8.16 -11.99
CA SER A 44 -7.87 -8.91 -13.11
C SER A 44 -6.80 -9.15 -14.17
N VAL A 45 -7.19 -9.73 -15.31
CA VAL A 45 -6.32 -9.90 -16.48
C VAL A 45 -5.80 -8.56 -17.01
N GLU A 46 -6.52 -7.46 -16.79
CA GLU A 46 -6.20 -6.15 -17.37
C GLU A 46 -5.78 -5.09 -16.34
N LYS A 47 -5.94 -5.37 -15.03
CA LYS A 47 -5.79 -4.36 -13.98
C LYS A 47 -4.91 -4.83 -12.84
N ALA A 48 -3.95 -4.00 -12.47
CA ALA A 48 -3.19 -4.12 -11.23
C ALA A 48 -3.91 -3.37 -10.09
N SER A 49 -3.63 -3.76 -8.85
CA SER A 49 -4.17 -3.15 -7.63
C SER A 49 -3.11 -3.13 -6.53
N GLY A 50 -3.30 -2.27 -5.54
CA GLY A 50 -2.29 -2.07 -4.51
C GLY A 50 -1.01 -1.45 -5.07
N LEU A 51 0.15 -1.90 -4.59
CA LEU A 51 1.49 -1.38 -4.91
C LEU A 51 1.62 0.11 -4.58
N HIS A 52 1.58 0.40 -3.28
CA HIS A 52 1.69 1.74 -2.70
C HIS A 52 3.01 1.90 -1.92
N ASN A 53 4.07 1.25 -2.39
CA ASN A 53 5.41 1.34 -1.84
C ASN A 53 6.42 1.62 -2.96
N TRP A 54 7.19 2.70 -2.82
CA TRP A 54 8.11 3.15 -3.86
C TRP A 54 9.26 2.17 -4.08
N LEU A 55 9.74 1.48 -3.04
CA LEU A 55 10.84 0.54 -3.16
C LEU A 55 10.41 -0.68 -3.97
N ALA A 56 9.22 -1.22 -3.70
CA ALA A 56 8.65 -2.30 -4.49
C ALA A 56 8.34 -1.89 -5.93
N PHE A 57 7.90 -0.63 -6.15
CA PHE A 57 7.74 -0.07 -7.49
C PHE A 57 9.08 -0.03 -8.23
N TYR A 58 10.12 0.57 -7.63
CA TYR A 58 11.47 0.66 -8.18
C TYR A 58 12.06 -0.71 -8.52
N GLU A 59 11.98 -1.67 -7.59
CA GLU A 59 12.52 -3.01 -7.81
C GLU A 59 11.80 -3.76 -8.93
N LYS A 60 10.52 -3.47 -9.19
CA LYS A 60 9.80 -4.04 -10.33
C LYS A 60 10.15 -3.35 -11.63
N GLU A 61 10.24 -2.02 -11.65
CA GLU A 61 10.59 -1.22 -12.84
C GLU A 61 12.04 -1.45 -13.30
N LYS A 62 12.96 -1.66 -12.35
CA LYS A 62 14.38 -1.90 -12.64
C LYS A 62 14.64 -3.22 -13.36
N LYS A 63 13.77 -4.22 -13.17
CA LYS A 63 14.01 -5.56 -13.71
C LYS A 63 13.89 -5.54 -15.22
N THR A 64 14.91 -6.06 -15.91
CA THR A 64 14.88 -6.22 -17.37
C THR A 64 14.07 -7.43 -17.83
N GLU A 65 13.81 -8.36 -16.91
CA GLU A 65 13.03 -9.58 -17.14
C GLU A 65 11.69 -9.50 -16.40
N GLU A 66 10.65 -10.08 -16.99
CA GLU A 66 9.30 -10.12 -16.41
C GLU A 66 9.30 -10.82 -15.03
N PRO A 67 8.54 -10.31 -14.03
CA PRO A 67 7.56 -9.23 -14.14
C PRO A 67 8.15 -7.81 -14.03
N ASN A 68 7.87 -6.94 -15.00
CA ASN A 68 8.38 -5.56 -15.07
C ASN A 68 7.25 -4.50 -15.10
N ILE A 69 7.52 -3.33 -14.53
CA ILE A 69 6.70 -2.13 -14.62
C ILE A 69 7.16 -1.26 -15.79
N ASN A 70 6.21 -0.84 -16.63
CA ASN A 70 6.40 0.21 -17.62
C ASN A 70 5.69 1.49 -17.17
N TYR A 71 6.47 2.48 -16.72
CA TYR A 71 5.96 3.76 -16.23
C TYR A 71 5.47 4.66 -17.35
N TYR A 72 4.24 5.17 -17.20
CA TYR A 72 3.57 6.03 -18.19
C TYR A 72 3.57 7.52 -17.82
N GLY A 73 4.05 7.88 -16.63
CA GLY A 73 4.08 9.26 -16.17
C GLY A 73 3.31 9.50 -14.86
N TYR A 74 3.45 10.71 -14.33
CA TYR A 74 2.82 11.11 -13.08
C TYR A 74 1.42 11.65 -13.32
N THR A 75 0.51 11.39 -12.39
CA THR A 75 -0.92 11.76 -12.54
C THR A 75 -1.42 12.83 -11.57
N CYS A 76 -0.68 13.09 -10.49
CA CYS A 76 -1.00 14.15 -9.51
C CYS A 76 0.21 15.04 -9.17
N GLY A 77 1.34 14.89 -9.90
CA GLY A 77 2.60 15.57 -9.62
C GLY A 77 3.60 14.73 -8.80
N ILE A 78 4.78 15.29 -8.58
CA ILE A 78 5.84 14.74 -7.72
C ILE A 78 6.15 15.81 -6.67
N GLU A 79 6.01 15.44 -5.41
CA GLU A 79 6.45 16.25 -4.27
C GLU A 79 7.60 15.52 -3.56
N PRO A 80 8.43 16.21 -2.75
CA PRO A 80 9.63 15.61 -2.16
C PRO A 80 9.42 14.28 -1.42
N HIS A 81 8.20 14.07 -0.90
CA HIS A 81 7.85 12.89 -0.12
C HIS A 81 6.73 12.04 -0.72
N ARG A 82 6.17 12.37 -1.89
CA ARG A 82 5.10 11.56 -2.51
C ARG A 82 5.13 11.60 -4.03
N MET A 83 4.70 10.49 -4.64
CA MET A 83 4.52 10.38 -6.08
C MET A 83 3.17 9.74 -6.40
N CYS A 84 2.56 10.21 -7.48
CA CYS A 84 1.52 9.46 -8.18
C CYS A 84 2.04 8.93 -9.51
N ALA A 85 1.86 7.65 -9.79
CA ALA A 85 2.26 7.02 -11.04
C ALA A 85 1.09 6.36 -11.75
N ALA A 86 1.05 6.50 -13.08
CA ALA A 86 0.35 5.60 -13.98
C ALA A 86 1.38 4.65 -14.62
N TYR A 87 1.02 3.38 -14.74
CA TYR A 87 1.93 2.38 -15.31
C TYR A 87 1.17 1.15 -15.80
N ASP A 88 1.88 0.33 -16.56
CA ASP A 88 1.53 -1.05 -16.85
C ASP A 88 2.45 -1.99 -16.09
N TRP A 89 1.88 -3.07 -15.55
CA TRP A 89 2.62 -4.13 -14.89
C TRP A 89 2.20 -5.46 -15.52
N ASN A 90 3.05 -6.04 -16.37
CA ASN A 90 2.77 -7.29 -17.08
C ASN A 90 1.45 -7.26 -17.88
N GLY A 91 1.21 -6.21 -18.66
CA GLY A 91 -0.01 -6.00 -19.44
C GLY A 91 -1.22 -5.54 -18.62
N ARG A 92 -1.04 -5.27 -17.32
CA ARG A 92 -2.10 -4.81 -16.41
C ARG A 92 -1.92 -3.35 -16.07
N LYS A 93 -2.90 -2.54 -16.46
CA LYS A 93 -2.85 -1.09 -16.29
C LYS A 93 -3.26 -0.71 -14.87
N LYS A 94 -2.52 0.22 -14.28
CA LYS A 94 -2.94 0.99 -13.11
C LYS A 94 -2.86 2.46 -13.45
N ARG A 95 -4.03 3.13 -13.43
CA ARG A 95 -4.15 4.55 -13.81
C ARG A 95 -3.65 5.51 -12.74
N LEU A 96 -3.67 5.07 -11.48
CA LEU A 96 -3.24 5.87 -10.34
C LEU A 96 -2.76 4.93 -9.24
N SER A 97 -1.45 4.98 -8.94
CA SER A 97 -0.89 4.58 -7.66
C SER A 97 -0.27 5.77 -6.99
N SER A 98 -0.51 5.94 -5.70
CA SER A 98 0.15 6.96 -4.88
C SER A 98 0.91 6.31 -3.74
N PHE A 99 2.09 6.83 -3.44
CA PHE A 99 2.95 6.31 -2.40
C PHE A 99 3.96 7.35 -1.93
N PHE A 100 4.47 7.17 -0.72
CA PHE A 100 5.58 7.96 -0.22
C PHE A 100 6.85 7.71 -1.05
N LEU A 101 7.65 8.75 -1.27
CA LEU A 101 8.99 8.63 -1.85
C LEU A 101 10.07 8.75 -0.76
N ASN A 102 11.18 8.04 -0.95
CA ASN A 102 12.40 8.14 -0.12
C ASN A 102 12.21 7.79 1.37
N VAL A 103 11.16 7.03 1.70
CA VAL A 103 10.93 6.52 3.07
C VAL A 103 11.34 5.05 3.21
N SER A 104 11.58 4.58 4.44
CA SER A 104 11.82 3.16 4.67
C SER A 104 10.51 2.35 4.67
N PRO A 105 10.53 1.04 4.33
CA PRO A 105 9.34 0.19 4.48
C PRO A 105 8.81 0.16 5.93
N ALA A 106 9.68 0.37 6.92
CA ALA A 106 9.28 0.47 8.32
C ALA A 106 8.47 1.75 8.60
N PHE A 107 8.78 2.87 7.93
CA PHE A 107 8.01 4.10 8.02
C PHE A 107 6.59 3.91 7.46
N ASP A 108 6.47 3.37 6.25
CA ASP A 108 5.17 3.03 5.63
C ASP A 108 4.34 2.16 6.58
N LEU A 109 4.91 1.05 7.06
CA LEU A 109 4.21 0.13 7.96
C LEU A 109 3.77 0.83 9.25
N ALA A 110 4.63 1.65 9.85
CA ALA A 110 4.33 2.34 11.10
C ALA A 110 3.21 3.37 10.93
N ILE A 111 3.30 4.26 9.93
CA ILE A 111 2.35 5.35 9.75
C ILE A 111 0.99 4.85 9.28
N TYR A 112 0.96 3.86 8.39
CA TYR A 112 -0.29 3.22 7.97
C TYR A 112 -0.93 2.44 9.11
N THR A 113 -0.16 1.74 9.96
CA THR A 113 -0.70 1.08 11.17
C THR A 113 -1.29 2.10 12.14
N LEU A 114 -0.57 3.20 12.39
CA LEU A 114 -1.04 4.27 13.26
C LEU A 114 -2.40 4.81 12.79
N CYS A 115 -2.50 5.17 11.50
CA CYS A 115 -3.74 5.65 10.92
C CYS A 115 -4.85 4.59 10.96
N PHE A 116 -4.55 3.34 10.58
CA PHE A 116 -5.53 2.25 10.62
C PHE A 116 -6.12 2.04 12.01
N VAL A 117 -5.29 2.09 13.07
CA VAL A 117 -5.73 1.85 14.44
C VAL A 117 -6.42 3.06 15.06
N MET A 118 -5.94 4.28 14.81
CA MET A 118 -6.38 5.48 15.52
C MET A 118 -7.43 6.30 14.74
N ARG A 119 -7.39 6.25 13.41
CA ARG A 119 -8.21 7.05 12.48
C ARG A 119 -8.51 6.26 11.19
N PRO A 120 -9.33 5.19 11.25
CA PRO A 120 -9.73 4.45 10.05
C PRO A 120 -10.35 5.37 8.99
N GLY A 121 -10.07 5.11 7.72
CA GLY A 121 -10.49 5.99 6.63
C GLY A 121 -9.42 7.04 6.31
N THR A 122 -9.83 8.31 6.18
CA THR A 122 -8.91 9.43 5.93
C THR A 122 -8.26 9.87 7.24
N CYS A 123 -6.94 9.90 7.25
CA CYS A 123 -6.09 10.19 8.39
C CYS A 123 -5.16 11.36 8.04
N HIS A 124 -5.31 12.48 8.75
CA HIS A 124 -4.48 13.67 8.54
C HIS A 124 -3.21 13.57 9.39
N VAL A 125 -2.05 13.70 8.74
CA VAL A 125 -0.74 13.63 9.39
C VAL A 125 0.13 14.82 8.98
N VAL A 126 1.13 15.10 9.79
CA VAL A 126 2.21 16.03 9.44
C VAL A 126 3.51 15.23 9.37
N VAL A 127 4.11 15.18 8.20
CA VAL A 127 5.38 14.50 7.94
C VAL A 127 6.36 15.54 7.44
N ASP A 128 7.47 15.72 8.17
CA ASP A 128 8.49 16.72 7.85
C ASP A 128 7.93 18.15 7.64
N GLY A 129 7.00 18.55 8.51
CA GLY A 129 6.32 19.85 8.43
C GLY A 129 5.25 19.97 7.33
N GLN A 130 5.07 18.97 6.48
CA GLN A 130 4.07 18.97 5.41
C GLN A 130 2.80 18.23 5.84
N LYS A 131 1.64 18.86 5.61
CA LYS A 131 0.33 18.22 5.84
C LYS A 131 0.06 17.22 4.73
N MET A 132 -0.30 16.01 5.11
CA MET A 132 -0.63 14.94 4.17
C MET A 132 -1.85 14.18 4.67
N ASP A 133 -2.63 13.71 3.70
CA ASP A 133 -3.77 12.84 3.97
C ASP A 133 -3.38 11.42 3.61
N LEU A 134 -3.62 10.48 4.50
CA LEU A 134 -3.45 9.05 4.26
C LEU A 134 -4.83 8.40 4.23
N GLN A 135 -5.05 7.51 3.28
CA GLN A 135 -6.26 6.73 3.21
C GLN A 135 -5.97 5.30 3.68
N THR A 136 -6.80 4.79 4.58
CA THR A 136 -6.78 3.38 5.00
C THR A 136 -8.16 2.76 4.81
N PHE A 137 -8.21 1.51 4.37
CA PHE A 137 -9.44 0.72 4.33
C PHE A 137 -9.23 -0.58 5.08
N SER A 138 -10.31 -1.07 5.70
CA SER A 138 -10.32 -2.32 6.46
C SER A 138 -11.15 -3.39 5.77
N LYS A 139 -10.70 -4.64 5.90
CA LYS A 139 -11.51 -5.81 5.59
C LYS A 139 -11.36 -6.84 6.70
N ASP A 140 -12.48 -7.25 7.30
CA ASP A 140 -12.51 -8.27 8.36
C ASP A 140 -11.52 -8.01 9.52
N GLY A 141 -11.26 -6.73 9.82
CA GLY A 141 -10.31 -6.32 10.86
C GLY A 141 -8.83 -6.30 10.43
N HIS A 142 -8.53 -6.48 9.13
CA HIS A 142 -7.21 -6.43 8.51
C HIS A 142 -7.06 -5.13 7.70
N VAL A 143 -5.81 -4.72 7.44
CA VAL A 143 -5.53 -3.65 6.49
C VAL A 143 -5.86 -4.16 5.08
N ALA A 144 -6.86 -3.57 4.43
CA ALA A 144 -7.22 -3.92 3.05
C ALA A 144 -6.39 -3.14 2.03
N THR A 145 -6.17 -1.86 2.31
CA THR A 145 -5.21 -1.01 1.58
C THR A 145 -4.87 0.21 2.43
N ALA A 146 -3.71 0.80 2.18
CA ALA A 146 -3.24 2.02 2.80
C ALA A 146 -2.31 2.77 1.82
N PHE A 147 -2.53 4.07 1.64
CA PHE A 147 -1.75 4.87 0.70
C PHE A 147 -1.83 6.36 1.00
N VAL A 148 -0.92 7.14 0.40
CA VAL A 148 -0.95 8.62 0.44
C VAL A 148 -2.10 9.12 -0.43
N HIS A 149 -3.09 9.78 0.17
CA HIS A 149 -4.25 10.32 -0.52
C HIS A 149 -3.89 11.59 -1.31
N VAL A 150 -4.56 11.76 -2.46
CA VAL A 150 -4.33 12.79 -3.47
C VAL A 150 -5.64 13.27 -4.03
#